data_AF-A0A1Y5F6K1-F1
#
_entry.id   AF-A0A1Y5F6K1-F1
#
_cell.length_a   1.000
_cell.length_b   1.000
_cell.length_c   1.000
_cell.angle_alpha   90.00
_cell.angle_beta   90.00
_cell.angle_gamma   90.00
#
_symmetry.space_group_name_H-M   'P 1'
#
loop_
_entity.id
_entity.type
_entity.pdbx_description
1 polymer ?
#
loop_
_entity_poly.entity_id
_entity_poly.type
_entity_poly.pdbx_seq_one_letter_code
_entity_poly.pdbx_strand_id
1 'polypeptide(L)'
;MKLNEKGSSQIFLCLLLLLALSGVTALVLNKVIHLKKNRLRYSSLLCLRESQYYEAKFITEVNSINLLLVSTLPFKYSGIPYVAQAANATIKLAKIKQQYSLFKFYRKVYSLKNCSTITKAIIIQNLPFDLNFKTTFKRDNDETTTLKLKKFSIRYFSIEKVSLKIRPIIFKSTFTLDNNLDTEVSIYTREESI
;
A
#
# COMPACT_ATOMS: atom_id res chain seq x y z
N MET A 1 27.82 -44.12 -59.46
CA MET A 1 27.76 -43.81 -58.02
C MET A 1 26.35 -43.36 -57.67
N LYS A 2 25.57 -44.16 -56.94
CA LYS A 2 24.30 -43.69 -56.37
C LYS A 2 24.65 -42.88 -55.12
N LEU A 3 24.50 -41.55 -55.18
CA LEU A 3 24.64 -40.68 -54.01
C LEU A 3 23.61 -41.13 -52.96
N ASN A 4 24.08 -41.40 -51.75
CA ASN A 4 23.27 -41.88 -50.64
C ASN A 4 22.47 -40.70 -50.05
N GLU A 5 21.45 -40.22 -50.76
CA GLU A 5 20.62 -39.06 -50.39
C GLU A 5 19.68 -39.31 -49.17
N LYS A 6 19.60 -40.58 -48.71
CA LYS A 6 18.75 -40.98 -47.58
C LYS A 6 19.20 -40.37 -46.25
N GLY A 7 20.51 -40.14 -46.06
CA GLY A 7 21.04 -39.53 -44.82
C GLY A 7 20.83 -38.01 -44.75
N SER A 8 20.97 -37.31 -45.89
CA SER A 8 20.82 -35.86 -45.98
C SER A 8 19.39 -35.39 -45.70
N SER A 9 18.41 -36.09 -46.28
CA SER A 9 16.98 -35.80 -46.07
C SER A 9 16.52 -36.03 -44.63
N GLN A 10 17.03 -37.07 -43.95
CA GLN A 10 16.74 -37.33 -42.54
C GLN A 10 17.36 -36.27 -41.61
N ILE A 11 18.59 -35.82 -41.87
CA ILE A 11 19.23 -34.75 -41.10
C ILE A 11 18.47 -33.44 -41.27
N PHE A 12 18.06 -33.10 -42.49
CA PHE A 12 17.30 -31.90 -42.77
C PHE A 12 15.94 -31.90 -42.07
N LEU A 13 15.24 -33.05 -42.09
CA LEU A 13 13.96 -33.24 -41.41
C LEU A 13 14.10 -33.13 -39.88
N CYS A 14 15.19 -33.66 -39.31
CA CYS A 14 15.49 -33.56 -37.88
C CYS A 14 15.81 -32.11 -37.47
N LEU A 15 16.56 -31.37 -38.30
CA LEU A 15 16.84 -29.94 -38.09
C LEU A 15 15.56 -29.10 -38.16
N LEU A 16 14.67 -29.36 -39.11
CA LEU A 16 13.37 -28.69 -39.23
C LEU A 16 12.49 -28.97 -38.01
N LEU A 17 12.46 -30.22 -37.53
CA LEU A 17 11.73 -30.62 -36.33
C LEU A 17 12.28 -29.93 -35.07
N LEU A 18 13.60 -29.86 -34.90
CA LEU A 18 14.24 -29.17 -33.78
C LEU A 18 13.99 -27.66 -33.81
N LEU A 19 14.03 -27.04 -34.99
CA LEU A 19 13.71 -25.62 -35.17
C LEU A 19 12.22 -25.34 -34.89
N ALA A 20 11.32 -26.20 -35.36
CA ALA A 20 9.90 -26.09 -35.07
C ALA A 20 9.60 -26.29 -33.58
N LEU A 21 10.18 -27.30 -32.92
CA LEU A 21 10.01 -27.52 -31.48
C LEU A 21 10.60 -26.37 -30.65
N SER A 22 11.78 -25.86 -31.00
CA SER A 22 12.39 -24.73 -30.29
C SER A 22 11.60 -23.45 -30.47
N GLY A 23 11.04 -23.21 -31.66
CA GLY A 23 10.13 -22.09 -31.93
C GLY A 23 8.83 -22.17 -31.12
N VAL A 24 8.17 -23.34 -31.12
CA VAL A 24 6.93 -23.56 -30.37
C VAL A 24 7.18 -23.45 -28.86
N THR A 25 8.24 -24.07 -28.35
CA THR A 25 8.60 -23.98 -26.93
C THR A 25 8.95 -22.55 -26.52
N ALA A 26 9.64 -21.77 -27.34
CA ALA A 26 9.91 -20.36 -27.09
C ALA A 26 8.61 -19.52 -27.01
N LEU A 27 7.67 -19.74 -27.93
CA LEU A 27 6.36 -19.06 -27.91
C LEU A 27 5.54 -19.40 -26.66
N VAL A 28 5.48 -20.69 -26.30
CA VAL A 28 4.77 -21.15 -25.10
C VAL A 28 5.42 -20.58 -23.84
N LEU A 29 6.75 -20.62 -23.75
CA LEU A 29 7.50 -20.08 -22.62
C LEU A 29 7.23 -18.57 -22.45
N ASN A 30 7.23 -17.82 -23.56
CA ASN A 30 6.92 -16.38 -23.53
C ASN A 30 5.50 -16.10 -23.01
N LYS A 31 4.50 -16.85 -23.49
CA LYS A 31 3.11 -16.74 -23.00
C LYS A 31 3.00 -17.05 -21.50
N VAL A 32 3.68 -18.08 -21.02
CA VAL A 32 3.70 -18.45 -19.60
C VAL A 32 4.37 -17.36 -18.75
N ILE A 33 5.48 -16.79 -19.21
CA ILE A 33 6.16 -15.67 -18.54
C ILE A 33 5.23 -14.46 -18.47
N HIS A 34 4.56 -14.11 -19.57
CA HIS A 34 3.61 -12.99 -19.62
C HIS A 34 2.44 -13.17 -18.65
N LEU A 35 1.85 -14.37 -18.60
CA LEU A 35 0.75 -14.68 -17.69
C LEU A 35 1.20 -14.58 -16.22
N LYS A 36 2.37 -15.14 -15.88
CA LYS A 36 2.95 -15.01 -14.53
C LYS A 36 3.21 -13.55 -14.15
N LYS A 37 3.73 -12.74 -15.08
CA LYS A 37 3.95 -11.30 -14.87
C LYS A 37 2.63 -10.56 -14.63
N ASN A 38 1.59 -10.85 -15.40
CA ASN A 38 0.27 -10.24 -15.23
C ASN A 38 -0.38 -10.62 -13.89
N ARG A 39 -0.22 -11.87 -13.45
CA ARG A 39 -0.70 -12.31 -12.13
C ARG A 39 -0.02 -11.55 -10.99
N LEU A 40 1.32 -11.41 -11.05
CA LEU A 40 2.06 -10.59 -10.09
C LEU A 40 1.58 -9.14 -10.08
N ARG A 41 1.39 -8.57 -11.27
CA ARG A 41 0.91 -7.20 -11.45
C ARG A 41 -0.45 -7.01 -10.78
N TYR A 42 -1.37 -7.94 -11.01
CA TYR A 42 -2.71 -7.93 -10.42
C TYR A 42 -2.65 -8.02 -8.89
N SER A 43 -1.86 -8.95 -8.34
CA SER A 43 -1.70 -9.10 -6.88
C SER A 43 -1.11 -7.84 -6.23
N SER A 44 -0.09 -7.24 -6.85
CA SER A 44 0.51 -5.99 -6.37
C SER A 44 -0.47 -4.81 -6.45
N LEU A 45 -1.32 -4.75 -7.50
CA LEU A 45 -2.40 -3.75 -7.62
C LEU A 45 -3.48 -3.93 -6.55
N LEU A 46 -3.89 -5.17 -6.26
CA LEU A 46 -4.84 -5.45 -5.18
C LEU A 46 -4.28 -4.99 -3.83
N CYS A 47 -3.02 -5.33 -3.55
CA CYS A 47 -2.34 -4.86 -2.34
C CYS A 47 -2.37 -3.32 -2.23
N LEU A 48 -2.04 -2.62 -3.32
CA LEU A 48 -2.07 -1.16 -3.37
C LEU A 48 -3.47 -0.59 -3.14
N ARG A 49 -4.52 -1.16 -3.77
CA ARG A 49 -5.89 -0.66 -3.61
C ARG A 49 -6.45 -0.89 -2.21
N GLU A 50 -6.24 -2.07 -1.64
CA GLU A 50 -6.71 -2.40 -0.28
C GLU A 50 -6.02 -1.54 0.78
N SER A 51 -4.70 -1.33 0.64
CA SER A 51 -3.94 -0.47 1.56
C SER A 51 -4.35 0.99 1.45
N GLN A 52 -4.47 1.55 0.23
CA GLN A 52 -4.98 2.90 -0.01
C GLN A 52 -6.34 3.13 0.66
N TYR A 53 -7.26 2.16 0.53
CA TYR A 53 -8.57 2.24 1.17
C TYR A 53 -8.47 2.32 2.69
N TYR A 54 -7.63 1.49 3.32
CA TYR A 54 -7.46 1.52 4.77
C TYR A 54 -6.73 2.76 5.27
N GLU A 55 -5.75 3.26 4.53
CA GLU A 55 -5.04 4.50 4.83
C GLU A 55 -5.99 5.71 4.76
N ALA A 56 -6.72 5.87 3.65
CA ALA A 56 -7.67 6.97 3.48
C ALA A 56 -8.77 6.96 4.56
N LYS A 57 -9.29 5.77 4.88
CA LYS A 57 -10.28 5.61 5.95
C LYS A 57 -9.71 5.98 7.32
N PHE A 58 -8.50 5.55 7.64
CA PHE A 58 -7.85 5.88 8.91
C PHE A 58 -7.60 7.39 9.04
N ILE A 59 -7.10 8.03 7.98
CA ILE A 59 -6.87 9.47 7.93
C ILE A 59 -8.18 10.24 8.17
N THR A 60 -9.25 9.85 7.46
CA THR A 60 -10.57 10.46 7.61
C THR A 60 -11.11 10.30 9.04
N GLU A 61 -10.96 9.11 9.64
CA GLU A 61 -11.35 8.87 11.03
C GLU A 61 -10.58 9.77 12.00
N VAL A 62 -9.26 9.91 11.86
CA VAL A 62 -8.44 10.77 12.73
C VAL A 62 -8.80 12.25 12.57
N ASN A 63 -8.98 12.73 11.33
CA ASN A 63 -9.33 14.13 11.06
C ASN A 63 -10.71 14.51 11.57
N SER A 64 -11.70 13.62 11.45
CA SER A 64 -13.02 13.84 12.04
C SER A 64 -12.95 14.02 13.56
N ILE A 65 -12.02 13.33 14.22
CA ILE A 65 -11.81 13.47 15.66
C ILE A 65 -11.01 14.75 15.98
N ASN A 66 -10.04 15.15 15.15
CA ASN A 66 -9.34 16.43 15.30
C ASN A 66 -10.32 17.61 15.21
N LEU A 67 -11.26 17.58 14.26
CA LEU A 67 -12.30 18.61 14.15
C LEU A 67 -13.18 18.67 15.43
N LEU A 68 -13.50 17.51 16.01
CA LEU A 68 -14.20 17.45 17.29
C LEU A 68 -13.35 18.01 18.45
N LEU A 69 -12.04 17.75 18.47
CA LEU A 69 -11.13 18.29 19.48
C LEU A 69 -11.04 19.82 19.40
N VAL A 70 -10.85 20.38 18.21
CA VAL A 70 -10.80 21.83 17.98
C VAL A 70 -12.10 22.51 18.43
N SER A 71 -13.26 21.95 18.06
CA SER A 71 -14.55 22.50 18.46
C SER A 71 -14.85 22.35 19.95
N THR A 72 -14.32 21.31 20.62
CA THR A 72 -14.54 21.07 22.05
C THR A 72 -13.61 21.90 22.94
N LEU A 73 -12.44 22.30 22.41
CA LEU A 73 -11.37 22.94 23.18
C LEU A 73 -11.81 24.24 23.90
N PRO A 74 -12.58 25.17 23.30
CA PRO A 74 -13.02 26.37 24.01
C PRO A 74 -13.88 26.07 25.24
N PHE A 75 -14.70 25.02 25.20
CA PHE A 75 -15.59 24.64 26.29
C PHE A 75 -14.83 24.11 27.51
N LYS A 76 -13.63 23.54 27.32
CA LYS A 76 -12.73 23.11 28.40
C LYS A 76 -12.32 24.28 29.31
N TYR A 77 -12.21 25.48 28.74
CA TYR A 77 -11.83 26.71 29.44
C TYR A 77 -13.03 27.56 29.84
N SER A 78 -14.26 27.01 29.72
CA SER A 78 -15.46 27.69 30.19
C SER A 78 -15.43 27.87 31.71
N GLY A 79 -15.90 29.02 32.20
CA GLY A 79 -16.10 29.27 33.63
C GLY A 79 -17.26 28.48 34.24
N ILE A 80 -18.01 27.71 33.44
CA ILE A 80 -19.13 26.89 33.90
C ILE A 80 -18.61 25.47 34.22
N PRO A 81 -18.58 25.05 35.51
CA PRO A 81 -17.92 23.82 35.94
C PRO A 81 -18.42 22.56 35.20
N TYR A 82 -19.73 22.42 35.03
CA TYR A 82 -20.32 21.24 34.37
C TYR A 82 -19.94 21.15 32.88
N VAL A 83 -19.86 22.29 32.20
CA VAL A 83 -19.46 22.37 30.78
C VAL A 83 -17.99 22.04 30.63
N ALA A 84 -17.14 22.62 31.48
CA ALA A 84 -15.70 22.35 31.48
C ALA A 84 -15.38 20.88 31.80
N GLN A 85 -16.09 20.27 32.76
CA GLN A 85 -15.94 18.85 33.07
C GLN A 85 -16.36 17.94 31.90
N ALA A 86 -17.51 18.22 31.28
CA ALA A 86 -17.98 17.49 30.11
C ALA A 86 -17.00 17.61 28.92
N ALA A 87 -16.49 18.81 28.66
CA ALA A 87 -15.50 19.05 27.61
C ALA A 87 -14.19 18.28 27.85
N ASN A 88 -13.68 18.29 29.09
CA ASN A 88 -12.49 17.51 29.46
C ASN A 88 -12.70 15.99 29.25
N ALA A 89 -13.85 15.47 29.66
CA ALA A 89 -14.20 14.06 29.44
C ALA A 89 -14.27 13.73 27.94
N THR A 90 -14.92 14.58 27.14
CA THR A 90 -15.02 14.43 25.69
C THR A 90 -13.65 14.44 25.02
N ILE A 91 -12.76 15.37 25.39
CA ILE A 91 -11.39 15.42 24.88
C ILE A 91 -10.62 14.14 25.24
N LYS A 92 -10.76 13.65 26.47
CA LYS A 92 -10.13 12.38 26.90
C LYS A 92 -10.65 11.19 26.07
N LEU A 93 -11.95 11.09 25.85
CA LEU A 93 -12.55 10.03 25.03
C LEU A 93 -12.13 10.12 23.56
N ALA A 94 -12.09 11.32 22.99
CA ALA A 94 -11.62 11.56 21.63
C ALA A 94 -10.17 11.07 21.45
N LYS A 95 -9.28 11.40 22.39
CA LYS A 95 -7.88 10.93 22.41
C LYS A 95 -7.78 9.40 22.46
N ILE A 96 -8.59 8.75 23.29
CA ILE A 96 -8.64 7.28 23.37
C ILE A 96 -9.16 6.69 22.05
N LYS A 97 -10.17 7.30 21.45
CA LYS A 97 -10.75 6.85 20.17
C LYS A 97 -9.73 6.94 19.03
N GLN A 98 -8.95 8.03 18.95
CA GLN A 98 -7.85 8.15 17.98
C GLN A 98 -6.84 7.01 18.16
N GLN A 99 -6.44 6.77 19.41
CA GLN A 99 -5.50 5.71 19.74
C GLN A 99 -6.02 4.32 19.36
N TYR A 100 -7.31 4.06 19.59
CA TYR A 100 -7.97 2.84 19.13
C TYR A 100 -7.99 2.71 17.60
N SER A 101 -8.30 3.79 16.88
CA SER A 101 -8.25 3.80 15.41
C SER A 101 -6.85 3.48 14.87
N LEU A 102 -5.78 3.94 15.54
CA LEU A 102 -4.41 3.58 15.18
C LEU A 102 -4.15 2.08 15.32
N PHE A 103 -4.51 1.47 16.46
CA PHE A 103 -4.34 0.03 16.65
C PHE A 103 -5.18 -0.79 15.68
N LYS A 104 -6.41 -0.34 15.42
CA LYS A 104 -7.31 -0.95 14.42
C LYS A 104 -6.70 -0.87 13.02
N PHE A 105 -6.08 0.25 12.66
CA PHE A 105 -5.36 0.41 11.40
C PHE A 105 -4.19 -0.57 11.29
N TYR A 106 -3.34 -0.67 12.32
CA TYR A 106 -2.24 -1.66 12.33
C TYR A 106 -2.75 -3.08 12.11
N ARG A 107 -3.79 -3.49 12.84
CA ARG A 107 -4.40 -4.82 12.68
C ARG A 107 -4.89 -5.05 11.24
N LYS A 108 -5.53 -4.05 10.62
CA LYS A 108 -5.99 -4.12 9.23
C LYS A 108 -4.84 -4.26 8.24
N VAL A 109 -3.77 -3.46 8.38
CA VAL A 109 -2.58 -3.56 7.53
C VAL A 109 -1.94 -4.94 7.64
N TYR A 110 -1.80 -5.48 8.86
CA TYR A 110 -1.27 -6.83 9.04
C TYR A 110 -2.14 -7.92 8.41
N SER A 111 -3.47 -7.72 8.37
CA SER A 111 -4.41 -8.68 7.77
C SER A 111 -4.43 -8.70 6.23
N LEU A 112 -3.75 -7.77 5.56
CA LEU A 112 -3.67 -7.72 4.09
C LEU A 112 -2.95 -8.97 3.54
N LYS A 113 -3.68 -9.88 2.90
CA LYS A 113 -3.13 -11.17 2.42
C LYS A 113 -2.23 -11.00 1.21
N ASN A 114 -2.55 -10.05 0.33
CA ASN A 114 -1.86 -9.86 -0.95
C ASN A 114 -0.56 -9.07 -0.81
N CYS A 115 -0.37 -8.34 0.30
CA CYS A 115 0.80 -7.52 0.53
C CYS A 115 1.97 -8.28 1.16
N SER A 116 3.18 -7.98 0.70
CA SER A 116 4.39 -8.47 1.34
C SER A 116 4.57 -7.92 2.77
N THR A 117 5.32 -8.62 3.61
CA THR A 117 5.67 -8.17 4.97
C THR A 117 6.41 -6.82 4.95
N ILE A 118 7.26 -6.60 3.96
CA ILE A 118 8.00 -5.35 3.81
C ILE A 118 7.03 -4.21 3.48
N THR A 119 6.09 -4.42 2.56
CA THR A 119 5.06 -3.41 2.26
C THR A 119 4.24 -3.06 3.49
N LYS A 120 3.82 -4.04 4.30
CA LYS A 120 3.11 -3.80 5.56
C LYS A 120 3.92 -2.93 6.51
N ALA A 121 5.22 -3.22 6.65
CA ALA A 121 6.12 -2.43 7.49
C ALA A 121 6.29 -0.99 6.97
N ILE A 122 6.44 -0.81 5.64
CA ILE A 122 6.55 0.51 5.02
C ILE A 122 5.29 1.33 5.29
N ILE A 123 4.10 0.76 5.13
CA ILE A 123 2.81 1.44 5.41
C ILE A 123 2.77 1.94 6.86
N ILE A 124 3.16 1.09 7.82
CA ILE A 124 3.16 1.45 9.25
C ILE A 124 4.20 2.53 9.57
N GLN A 125 5.37 2.48 8.93
CA GLN A 125 6.44 3.46 9.17
C GLN A 125 6.18 4.82 8.51
N ASN A 126 5.47 4.82 7.38
CA ASN A 126 5.16 6.02 6.59
C ASN A 126 3.77 6.58 6.89
N LEU A 127 3.30 6.43 8.13
CA LEU A 127 2.09 7.11 8.57
C LEU A 127 2.20 8.63 8.42
N PRO A 128 1.10 9.31 8.02
CA PRO A 128 1.11 10.76 7.82
C PRO A 128 1.14 11.57 9.12
N PHE A 129 0.77 10.97 10.25
CA PHE A 129 0.72 11.62 11.56
C PHE A 129 2.02 11.40 12.34
N ASP A 130 2.40 12.38 13.17
CA ASP A 130 3.57 12.29 14.04
C ASP A 130 3.24 11.46 15.29
N LEU A 131 4.16 10.57 15.67
CA LEU A 131 3.96 9.60 16.75
C LEU A 131 5.13 9.61 17.72
N ASN A 132 4.83 9.73 19.01
CA ASN A 132 5.78 9.44 20.08
C ASN A 132 6.05 7.93 20.13
N PHE A 133 7.33 7.54 20.01
CA PHE A 133 7.78 6.15 20.03
C PHE A 133 7.04 5.20 19.06
N LYS A 134 6.46 5.74 17.97
CA LYS A 134 5.64 5.00 16.98
C LYS A 134 4.35 4.38 17.54
N THR A 135 4.01 4.65 18.79
CA THR A 135 2.86 4.02 19.48
C THR A 135 1.76 5.01 19.78
N THR A 136 2.08 6.27 20.09
CA THR A 136 1.09 7.27 20.55
C THR A 136 1.16 8.52 19.71
N PHE A 137 0.03 9.17 19.46
CA PHE A 137 0.04 10.43 18.70
C PHE A 137 0.78 11.53 19.47
N LYS A 138 1.67 12.22 18.75
CA LYS A 138 2.16 13.52 19.17
C LYS A 138 1.05 14.54 18.94
N ARG A 139 0.95 15.52 19.84
CA ARG A 139 -0.13 16.49 19.83
C ARG A 139 0.38 17.92 19.83
N ASP A 140 -0.40 18.78 19.22
CA ASP A 140 -0.21 20.23 19.24
C ASP A 140 -0.91 20.85 20.46
N ASN A 141 -0.75 22.16 20.64
CA ASN A 141 -1.31 22.90 21.78
C ASN A 141 -2.85 22.90 21.81
N ASP A 142 -3.48 22.69 20.67
CA ASP A 142 -4.93 22.55 20.51
C ASP A 142 -5.45 21.13 20.78
N GLU A 143 -4.59 20.26 21.30
CA GLU A 143 -4.86 18.85 21.62
C GLU A 143 -5.09 17.95 20.39
N THR A 144 -4.96 18.47 19.16
CA THR A 144 -5.08 17.70 17.91
C THR A 144 -3.81 16.91 17.60
N THR A 145 -3.90 15.95 16.68
CA THR A 145 -2.73 15.17 16.25
C THR A 145 -1.90 15.92 15.21
N THR A 146 -0.59 16.05 15.45
CA THR A 146 0.33 16.72 14.53
C THR A 146 0.52 15.92 13.22
N LEU A 147 0.49 16.59 12.07
CA LEU A 147 0.85 15.99 10.79
C LEU A 147 2.37 16.02 10.59
N LYS A 148 2.95 14.87 10.24
CA LYS A 148 4.39 14.72 10.00
C LYS A 148 4.78 15.18 8.58
N LEU A 149 3.99 14.79 7.58
CA LEU A 149 4.26 15.07 6.17
C LEU A 149 2.96 15.34 5.41
N LYS A 150 2.88 16.49 4.72
CA LYS A 150 1.76 16.80 3.81
C LYS A 150 1.76 15.92 2.55
N LYS A 151 2.93 15.42 2.15
CA LYS A 151 3.09 14.55 0.97
C LYS A 151 4.02 13.41 1.31
N PHE A 152 3.57 12.18 1.07
CA PHE A 152 4.36 10.98 1.32
C PHE A 152 4.19 9.97 0.18
N SER A 153 5.18 9.11 -0.02
CA SER A 153 5.16 8.08 -1.05
C SER A 153 5.42 6.71 -0.45
N ILE A 154 4.61 5.74 -0.86
CA ILE A 154 4.70 4.35 -0.40
C ILE A 154 4.91 3.45 -1.60
N ARG A 155 5.78 2.45 -1.43
CA ARG A 155 6.03 1.38 -2.41
C ARG A 155 5.28 0.12 -2.01
N TYR A 156 4.50 -0.41 -2.94
CA TYR A 156 3.66 -1.58 -2.77
C TYR A 156 4.14 -2.71 -3.67
N PHE A 157 4.25 -3.91 -3.10
CA PHE A 157 4.52 -5.12 -3.84
C PHE A 157 3.93 -6.33 -3.13
N SER A 158 3.51 -7.30 -3.94
CA SER A 158 2.83 -8.49 -3.45
C SER A 158 3.78 -9.48 -2.76
N ILE A 159 3.20 -10.41 -2.02
CA ILE A 159 3.91 -11.54 -1.41
C ILE A 159 4.39 -12.56 -2.45
N GLU A 160 3.71 -12.64 -3.60
CA GLU A 160 4.06 -13.57 -4.67
C GLU A 160 5.44 -13.19 -5.24
N LYS A 161 6.40 -14.11 -5.13
CA LYS A 161 7.67 -14.04 -5.85
C LYS A 161 7.64 -15.09 -6.95
N VAL A 162 7.85 -14.71 -8.20
CA VAL A 162 8.04 -15.70 -9.26
C VAL A 162 9.48 -16.24 -9.13
N SER A 163 9.64 -17.57 -9.18
CA SER A 163 10.92 -18.27 -9.06
C SER A 163 11.88 -18.06 -10.24
N LEU A 164 11.36 -17.57 -11.36
CA LEU A 164 12.17 -17.07 -12.47
C LEU A 164 12.80 -15.74 -12.04
N LYS A 165 13.94 -15.34 -12.62
CA LYS A 165 14.60 -14.02 -12.43
C LYS A 165 13.75 -12.81 -12.89
N ILE A 166 12.43 -12.88 -12.73
CA ILE A 166 11.47 -11.82 -12.98
C ILE A 166 11.54 -10.88 -11.79
N ARG A 167 11.95 -9.66 -12.06
CA ARG A 167 12.07 -8.60 -11.06
C ARG A 167 10.69 -8.31 -10.45
N PRO A 168 10.62 -7.99 -9.14
CA PRO A 168 9.35 -7.69 -8.49
C PRO A 168 8.69 -6.46 -9.15
N ILE A 169 7.39 -6.54 -9.41
CA ILE A 169 6.61 -5.41 -9.90
C ILE A 169 6.24 -4.54 -8.70
N ILE A 170 6.76 -3.31 -8.69
CA ILE A 170 6.56 -2.35 -7.61
C ILE A 170 5.62 -1.25 -8.11
N PHE A 171 4.61 -0.94 -7.31
CA PHE A 171 3.80 0.24 -7.53
C PHE A 171 4.17 1.30 -6.50
N LYS A 172 4.37 2.53 -6.96
CA LYS A 172 4.57 3.68 -6.09
C LYS A 172 3.27 4.48 -6.06
N SER A 173 2.72 4.69 -4.87
CA SER A 173 1.63 5.64 -4.64
C SER A 173 2.18 6.87 -3.94
N THR A 174 1.75 8.04 -4.36
CA THR A 174 1.99 9.31 -3.68
C THR A 174 0.67 9.83 -3.15
N PHE A 175 0.64 10.12 -1.85
CA PHE A 175 -0.50 10.72 -1.16
C PHE A 175 -0.17 12.17 -0.85
N THR A 176 -1.16 13.04 -1.03
CA THR A 176 -1.14 14.41 -0.56
C THR A 176 -2.30 14.61 0.41
N LEU A 177 -2.01 15.20 1.56
CA LEU A 177 -2.96 15.57 2.59
C LEU A 177 -2.91 17.07 2.79
N ASP A 178 -4.07 17.71 2.67
CA ASP A 178 -4.18 19.12 3.01
C ASP A 178 -4.41 19.29 4.51
N ASN A 179 -3.87 20.38 5.06
CA ASN A 179 -3.79 20.60 6.51
C ASN A 179 -5.07 21.20 7.10
N ASN A 180 -6.07 21.51 6.27
CA ASN A 180 -7.25 22.29 6.64
C ASN A 180 -8.31 21.50 7.41
N LEU A 181 -7.97 20.35 8.02
CA LEU A 181 -8.89 19.38 8.63
C LEU A 181 -9.94 18.79 7.65
N ASP A 182 -10.17 19.42 6.50
CA ASP A 182 -10.70 18.86 5.26
C ASP A 182 -9.61 18.07 4.54
N THR A 183 -9.76 16.76 4.44
CA THR A 183 -8.82 15.93 3.68
C THR A 183 -9.45 15.38 2.41
N GLU A 184 -9.25 16.10 1.31
CA GLU A 184 -9.18 15.49 0.00
C GLU A 184 -7.83 14.76 -0.14
N VAL A 185 -7.85 13.43 -0.11
CA VAL A 185 -6.65 12.62 -0.32
C VAL A 185 -6.46 12.41 -1.82
N SER A 186 -5.54 13.15 -2.44
CA SER A 186 -5.17 12.91 -3.84
C SER A 186 -4.18 11.74 -3.92
N ILE A 187 -4.50 10.72 -4.72
CA ILE A 187 -3.70 9.49 -4.86
C ILE A 187 -3.15 9.41 -6.29
N TYR A 188 -1.83 9.48 -6.44
CA TYR A 188 -1.15 9.30 -7.73
C TYR A 188 -0.38 7.98 -7.74
N THR A 189 -0.65 7.12 -8.72
CA THR A 189 -0.02 5.78 -8.82
C THR A 189 0.89 5.70 -10.04
N ARG A 190 2.11 5.21 -9.88
CA ARG A 190 3.06 4.92 -10.97
C ARG A 190 3.58 3.48 -10.85
N GLU A 191 3.64 2.77 -11.97
CA GLU A 191 4.29 1.46 -12.07
C GLU A 191 5.81 1.65 -12.23
N GLU A 192 6.59 0.97 -11.38
CA GLU A 192 8.05 0.93 -11.46
C GLU A 192 8.48 -0.53 -11.70
N SER A 193 8.94 -0.85 -12.90
CA SER A 193 9.70 -2.08 -13.17
C SER A 193 11.18 -1.74 -13.04
N ILE A 194 11.80 -2.10 -11.91
CA ILE A 194 13.24 -1.88 -11.67
C ILE A 194 14.04 -2.71 -12.65
#